data_AF-Q5EKR0-F1
#
_entry.id   AF-Q5EKR0-F1
#
_cell.length_a   1.000
_cell.length_b   1.000
_cell.length_c   1.000
_cell.angle_alpha   90.00
_cell.angle_beta   90.00
_cell.angle_gamma   90.00
#
_symmetry.space_group_name_H-M   'P 1'
#
loop_
_entity.id
_entity.type
_entity.pdbx_description
1 polymer ?
#
loop_
_entity_poly.entity_id
_entity_poly.type
_entity_poly.pdbx_seq_one_letter_code
_entity_poly.pdbx_strand_id
1 'polypeptide(L)' 'ALALVSFVVVTQADDGLTSTSRSVMKMFGEVKYFFERDPLGQKVVDLLEELEEVFQLLRKKLRMALRSHLRGLIAEGE' A
#
# COMPACT_ATOMS: atom_id res chain seq x y z
N ALA A 1 -1.29 -4.89 1.84
CA ALA A 1 -0.80 -6.06 2.61
C ALA A 1 0.68 -5.94 3.01
N LEU A 2 1.61 -5.76 2.06
CA LEU A 2 3.06 -5.80 2.35
C LEU A 2 3.56 -4.78 3.39
N ALA A 3 3.02 -3.55 3.38
CA ALA A 3 3.40 -2.48 4.32
C ALA A 3 3.03 -2.80 5.79
N LEU A 4 1.90 -3.47 6.01
CA LEU A 4 1.48 -3.90 7.34
C LEU A 4 2.35 -5.06 7.83
N VAL A 5 2.73 -5.97 6.94
CA VAL A 5 3.66 -7.07 7.24
C VAL A 5 5.03 -6.52 7.64
N SER A 6 5.57 -5.54 6.90
CA SER A 6 6.86 -4.93 7.26
C SER A 6 6.81 -4.18 8.58
N PHE A 7 5.71 -3.49 8.89
CA PHE A 7 5.55 -2.78 10.17
C PHE A 7 5.52 -3.74 11.36
N VAL A 8 4.73 -4.83 11.26
CA VAL A 8 4.64 -5.84 12.33
C VAL A 8 5.97 -6.55 12.55
N VAL A 9 6.64 -6.97 11.48
CA VAL A 9 7.97 -7.61 11.56
C VAL A 9 8.99 -6.70 12.23
N VAL A 10 8.99 -5.40 11.91
CA VAL A 10 9.89 -4.42 12.52
C VAL A 10 9.57 -4.21 14.00
N THR A 11 8.29 -4.20 14.40
CA THR A 11 7.90 -4.01 15.82
C THR A 11 8.12 -5.23 16.71
N GLN A 12 8.27 -6.44 16.16
CA GLN A 12 8.43 -7.68 16.93
C GLN A 12 9.84 -8.27 16.86
N ALA A 13 10.77 -7.65 16.12
CA ALA A 13 12.14 -8.13 15.97
C ALA A 13 12.97 -8.09 17.28
N ASP A 14 12.44 -7.49 18.35
CA ASP A 14 13.14 -7.38 19.64
C ASP A 14 13.01 -8.65 20.51
N ASP A 15 12.09 -9.56 20.22
CA ASP A 15 11.89 -10.80 21.00
C ASP A 15 11.97 -12.06 20.11
N GLY A 16 12.99 -12.90 20.34
CA GLY A 16 13.03 -14.35 20.06
C GLY A 16 12.52 -14.87 18.70
N LEU A 17 13.41 -15.02 17.72
CA LEU A 17 13.17 -15.41 16.32
C LEU A 17 12.30 -16.69 16.09
N THR A 18 12.15 -17.61 17.04
CA THR A 18 11.42 -18.89 16.84
C THR A 18 9.99 -18.91 17.37
N SER A 19 9.70 -18.27 18.50
CA SER A 19 8.32 -18.05 18.98
C SER A 19 7.58 -17.00 18.16
N THR A 20 8.33 -16.05 17.62
CA THR A 20 7.82 -14.91 16.85
C THR A 20 7.28 -15.32 15.50
N SER A 21 7.87 -16.31 14.82
CA SER A 21 7.35 -16.80 13.53
C SER A 21 5.92 -17.36 13.63
N ARG A 22 5.61 -18.14 14.68
CA ARG A 22 4.26 -18.67 14.90
C ARG A 22 3.27 -17.58 15.31
N SER A 23 3.72 -16.62 16.11
CA SER A 23 2.90 -15.47 16.53
C SER A 23 2.55 -14.57 15.34
N VAL A 24 3.55 -14.23 14.51
CA VAL A 24 3.37 -13.47 13.27
C VAL A 24 2.44 -14.18 12.30
N MET A 25 2.58 -15.50 12.15
CA MET A 25 1.71 -16.28 11.26
C MET A 25 0.25 -16.29 11.73
N LYS A 26 0.02 -16.37 13.05
CA LYS A 26 -1.33 -16.25 13.63
C LYS A 26 -1.91 -14.85 13.45
N MET A 27 -1.13 -13.81 13.76
CA MET A 27 -1.54 -12.42 13.59
C MET A 27 -1.83 -12.10 12.11
N PHE A 28 -1.04 -12.64 11.19
CA PHE A 28 -1.28 -12.53 9.76
C PHE A 28 -2.60 -13.20 9.35
N GLY A 29 -2.89 -14.38 9.91
CA GLY A 29 -4.17 -15.07 9.71
C GLY A 29 -5.37 -14.25 10.20
N GLU A 30 -5.25 -13.62 11.38
CA GLU A 30 -6.30 -12.76 11.96
C GLU A 30 -6.52 -11.50 11.13
N VAL A 31 -5.44 -10.84 10.70
CA VAL A 31 -5.50 -9.65 9.83
C VAL A 31 -6.12 -10.00 8.48
N LYS A 32 -5.71 -11.14 7.89
CA LYS A 32 -6.30 -11.63 6.64
C LYS A 32 -7.79 -11.91 6.82
N TYR A 33 -8.17 -12.62 7.88
CA TYR A 33 -9.56 -12.92 8.19
C TYR A 33 -10.38 -11.64 8.37
N PHE A 34 -9.86 -10.65 9.09
CA PHE A 34 -10.52 -9.36 9.27
C PHE A 34 -10.84 -8.70 7.92
N PHE A 35 -9.84 -8.53 7.04
CA PHE A 35 -10.07 -7.88 5.75
C PHE A 35 -10.94 -8.70 4.79
N GLU A 36 -10.95 -10.04 4.87
CA GLU A 36 -11.72 -10.89 3.96
C GLU A 36 -13.15 -11.17 4.43
N ARG A 37 -13.38 -11.30 5.74
CA ARG A 37 -14.59 -11.90 6.30
C ARG A 37 -15.33 -10.96 7.26
N ASP A 38 -14.64 -10.00 7.88
CA ASP A 38 -15.27 -9.06 8.80
C ASP A 38 -15.94 -7.91 8.02
N PRO A 39 -17.20 -7.56 8.31
CA PRO A 39 -17.89 -6.46 7.63
C PRO A 39 -17.20 -5.11 7.74
N LEU A 40 -16.50 -4.83 8.85
CA LEU A 40 -15.71 -3.62 9.01
C LEU A 40 -14.44 -3.69 8.16
N GLY A 41 -13.77 -4.84 8.12
CA GLY A 41 -12.60 -5.06 7.30
C GLY A 41 -12.88 -4.90 5.81
N GLN A 42 -14.02 -5.42 5.34
CA GLN A 42 -14.47 -5.23 3.95
C GLN A 42 -14.72 -3.75 3.63
N LYS A 43 -15.36 -2.99 4.52
CA LYS A 43 -15.51 -1.53 4.31
C LYS A 43 -14.17 -0.79 4.21
N VAL A 44 -13.16 -1.23 4.96
CA VAL A 44 -11.81 -0.66 4.85
C VAL A 44 -11.19 -1.00 3.49
N VAL A 45 -11.41 -2.21 2.97
CA VAL A 45 -10.98 -2.58 1.61
C VAL A 45 -11.66 -1.69 0.57
N ASP A 46 -12.99 -1.52 0.65
CA ASP A 46 -13.74 -0.67 -0.28
C ASP A 46 -13.20 0.78 -0.29
N LEU A 47 -12.95 1.35 0.89
CA LEU A 47 -12.35 2.69 1.02
C LEU A 47 -10.94 2.78 0.42
N LEU A 48 -10.15 1.70 0.52
CA LEU A 48 -8.81 1.65 -0.07
C LEU A 48 -8.87 1.54 -1.60
N GLU A 49 -9.86 0.84 -2.14
CA GLU A 49 -10.10 0.77 -3.60
C GLU A 49 -10.51 2.14 -4.14
N GLU A 50 -11.44 2.84 -3.48
CA GLU A 50 -11.81 4.22 -3.85
C GLU A 50 -10.59 5.16 -3.82
N LEU A 51 -9.74 5.03 -2.80
CA LEU A 51 -8.52 5.82 -2.68
C LEU A 51 -7.51 5.48 -3.79
N GLU A 52 -7.42 4.21 -4.20
CA GLU A 52 -6.57 3.80 -5.32
C GLU A 52 -6.95 4.53 -6.61
N GLU A 53 -8.25 4.65 -6.92
CA GLU A 53 -8.71 5.37 -8.11
C GLU A 53 -8.25 6.83 -8.12
N VAL A 54 -8.33 7.50 -6.96
CA VAL A 54 -7.85 8.88 -6.78
C VAL A 54 -6.34 8.95 -7.04
N PHE A 55 -5.56 8.02 -6.49
CA PHE A 55 -4.12 7.96 -6.74
C PHE A 55 -3.78 7.70 -8.21
N GLN A 56 -4.53 6.83 -8.89
CA GLN A 56 -4.32 6.57 -10.32
C GLN A 56 -4.60 7.82 -11.15
N LEU A 57 -5.65 8.58 -10.82
CA LEU A 57 -5.97 9.85 -11.47
C LEU A 57 -4.87 10.89 -11.25
N LEU A 58 -4.41 11.05 -10.00
CA LEU A 58 -3.31 11.94 -9.65
C LEU A 58 -2.04 11.57 -10.42
N ARG A 59 -1.71 10.27 -10.47
CA ARG A 59 -0.53 9.76 -11.20
C ARG A 59 -0.63 10.06 -12.69
N LYS A 60 -1.80 9.91 -13.31
CA LYS A 60 -2.03 10.27 -14.72
C LYS A 60 -1.83 11.76 -14.95
N LYS A 61 -2.41 12.63 -14.11
CA LYS A 61 -2.24 14.08 -14.20
C LYS A 61 -0.77 14.49 -14.07
N LEU A 62 -0.05 13.96 -13.09
CA LEU A 62 1.38 14.20 -12.90
C LEU A 62 2.20 13.78 -14.12
N ARG A 63 1.95 12.59 -14.69
CA ARG A 63 2.64 12.15 -15.91
C ARG A 63 2.35 13.05 -17.11
N MET A 64 1.10 13.51 -17.27
CA MET A 64 0.74 14.41 -18.36
C MET A 64 1.40 15.77 -18.23
N ALA A 65 1.36 16.37 -17.04
CA ALA A 65 2.04 17.63 -16.75
C ALA A 65 3.54 17.51 -17.03
N LEU A 66 4.19 16.48 -16.48
CA LEU A 66 5.63 16.24 -16.70
C LEU A 66 5.96 16.06 -18.20
N ARG A 67 5.16 15.29 -18.95
CA ARG A 67 5.35 15.13 -20.39
C ARG A 67 5.18 16.45 -21.15
N SER A 68 4.23 17.29 -20.76
CA SER A 68 4.03 18.60 -21.36
C SER A 68 5.22 19.52 -21.11
N HIS A 69 5.71 19.57 -19.88
CA HIS A 69 6.90 20.35 -19.52
C HIS A 69 8.15 19.89 -20.27
N LEU A 70 8.36 18.57 -20.37
CA LEU A 70 9.50 18.01 -21.12
C LEU A 70 9.42 18.33 -22.62
N ARG A 71 8.22 18.32 -23.23
CA ARG A 71 8.05 18.70 -24.64
C ARG A 71 8.33 20.19 -24.87
N GLY A 72 7.91 21.06 -23.94
CA GLY A 72 8.23 22.48 -24.00
C GLY A 72 9.73 22.73 -23.95
N LEU A 73 10.43 22.07 -23.02
CA LEU A 73 11.90 22.17 -22.88
C LEU A 73 12.65 21.65 -24.12
N ILE A 74 12.14 20.61 -24.80
CA ILE A 74 12.75 20.11 -26.04
C ILE A 74 12.56 21.12 -27.18
N ALA A 75 11.38 21.74 -27.29
CA ALA A 75 11.09 22.71 -28.35
C ALA A 75 11.80 24.05 -28.17
N GLU A 76 12.17 24.42 -26.94
CA GLU A 76 12.98 25.61 -26.63
C GLU A 76 14.49 25.37 -26.84
N GLY A 77 14.93 24.12 -26.96
CA GLY A 77 16.33 23.74 -27.14
C GLY A 77 16.74 23.46 -28.60
N GLU A 78 15.79 23.41 -29.54
CA GLU A 78 16.01 23.45 -31.00
C GLU A 78 15.99 24.89 -31.51
#